data_AF-A0A7V2WMZ7-F1
#
_entry.id   AF-A0A7V2WMZ7-F1
#
_cell.length_a   1.000
_cell.length_b   1.000
_cell.length_c   1.000
_cell.angle_alpha   90.00
_cell.angle_beta   90.00
_cell.angle_gamma   90.00
#
_symmetry.space_group_name_H-M   'P 1'
#
loop_
_entity.id
_entity.type
_entity.pdbx_description
1 polymer ?
#
loop_
_entity_poly.entity_id
_entity_poly.type
_entity_poly.pdbx_seq_one_letter_code
_entity_poly.pdbx_strand_id
1 'polypeptide(L)'
;MMAARRELILFSGLAVFIALILLKMGSAFTLRMMIEATCYAIIALGLNIQWGYAGLFNIGIMGFIAVGGFFTMLVSFPINDKFWNSTAPGGLGMVGLYLLVGIALTWGASRLNRLGLSKKLRNAITIIVFAISYLVVMSALAPVADQIESTAGFIGG
;
A
#
# COMPACT_ATOMS: atom_id res chain seq x y z
N MET A 1 21.44 36.56 -3.48
CA MET A 1 21.06 37.28 -2.22
C MET A 1 19.67 36.93 -1.70
N MET A 2 18.60 36.81 -2.53
CA MET A 2 17.26 36.48 -2.02
C MET A 2 17.11 35.10 -1.35
N ALA A 3 17.81 34.06 -1.84
CA ALA A 3 17.76 32.72 -1.25
C ALA A 3 18.35 32.68 0.18
N ALA A 4 19.54 33.27 0.37
CA ALA A 4 20.20 33.35 1.68
C ALA A 4 19.35 34.10 2.72
N ARG A 5 18.62 35.16 2.32
CA ARG A 5 17.72 35.88 3.22
C ARG A 5 16.54 35.01 3.67
N ARG A 6 15.97 34.20 2.77
CA ARG A 6 14.87 33.28 3.10
C ARG A 6 15.33 32.19 4.08
N GLU A 7 16.48 31.59 3.81
CA GLU A 7 17.06 30.54 4.67
C GLU A 7 17.35 31.08 6.07
N LEU A 8 17.98 32.26 6.18
CA LEU A 8 18.21 32.92 7.47
C LEU A 8 16.91 33.17 8.24
N ILE A 9 15.86 33.64 7.58
CA ILE A 9 14.56 33.87 8.23
C ILE A 9 13.97 32.55 8.76
N LEU A 10 14.02 31.47 7.97
CA LEU A 10 13.49 30.16 8.36
C LEU A 10 14.26 29.56 9.54
N PHE A 11 15.59 29.56 9.49
CA PHE A 11 16.42 29.03 10.58
C PHE A 11 16.29 29.88 11.86
N SER A 12 16.22 31.21 11.73
CA SER A 12 16.03 32.09 12.89
C SER A 12 14.66 31.87 13.53
N GLY A 13 13.60 31.75 12.73
CA GLY A 13 12.26 31.44 13.23
C GLY A 13 12.20 30.09 13.95
N LEU A 14 12.85 29.06 13.38
CA LEU A 14 12.94 27.74 14.02
C LEU A 14 13.70 27.80 15.35
N ALA A 15 14.82 28.52 15.42
CA ALA A 15 15.59 28.69 16.65
C ALA A 15 14.78 29.38 17.75
N VAL A 16 14.04 30.44 17.40
CA VAL A 16 13.13 31.12 18.34
C VAL A 16 12.04 30.16 18.82
N PHE A 17 11.46 29.36 17.92
CA PHE A 17 10.43 28.40 18.29
C PHE A 17 10.95 27.33 19.27
N ILE A 18 12.13 26.77 19.02
CA ILE A 18 12.78 25.81 19.92
C ILE A 18 13.07 26.46 21.28
N ALA A 19 13.56 27.71 21.30
CA ALA A 19 13.81 28.44 22.55
C ALA A 19 12.52 28.67 23.35
N LEU A 20 11.41 29.00 22.68
CA LEU A 20 10.10 29.14 23.33
C LEU A 20 9.62 27.84 23.98
N ILE A 21 9.78 26.70 23.29
CA ILE A 21 9.43 25.38 23.82
C ILE A 21 10.33 25.05 25.02
N LEU A 22 11.64 25.32 24.93
CA LEU A 22 12.58 25.11 26.02
C LEU A 22 12.18 25.88 27.28
N LEU A 23 11.80 27.15 27.13
CA LEU A 23 11.39 28.01 28.24
C LEU A 23 10.03 27.61 28.84
N LYS A 24 9.11 27.07 28.02
CA LYS A 24 7.73 26.74 28.45
C LYS A 24 7.56 25.32 28.97
N MET A 25 8.26 24.34 28.38
CA MET A 25 8.06 22.90 28.61
C MET A 25 9.29 22.21 29.20
N GLY A 26 10.42 22.91 29.32
CA GLY A 26 11.64 22.41 29.92
C GLY A 26 12.52 21.57 28.98
N SER A 27 13.70 21.23 29.47
CA SER A 27 14.76 20.58 28.68
C SER A 27 14.41 19.17 28.23
N ALA A 28 13.80 18.35 29.09
CA ALA A 28 13.48 16.95 28.78
C ALA A 28 12.49 16.81 27.61
N PHE A 29 11.41 17.61 27.60
CA PHE A 29 10.42 17.59 26.53
C PHE A 29 11.01 18.11 25.21
N THR A 30 11.75 19.23 25.28
CA THR A 30 12.37 19.86 24.11
C THR A 30 13.37 18.92 23.45
N LEU A 31 14.20 18.24 24.23
CA LEU A 31 15.21 17.31 23.71
C LEU A 31 14.56 16.09 23.05
N ARG A 32 13.50 15.51 23.65
CA ARG A 32 12.72 14.45 23.01
C ARG A 32 12.16 14.90 21.66
N MET A 33 11.53 16.08 21.62
CA MET A 33 10.94 16.61 20.39
C MET A 33 12.02 16.88 19.31
N MET A 34 13.17 17.43 19.69
CA MET A 34 14.27 17.68 18.76
C MET A 34 14.84 16.39 18.17
N ILE A 35 15.00 15.34 18.98
CA ILE A 35 15.41 14.02 18.49
C ILE A 35 14.39 13.51 17.48
N GLU A 36 13.10 13.56 17.82
CA GLU A 36 12.03 13.10 16.93
C GLU A 36 12.01 13.89 15.61
N ALA A 37 12.11 15.22 15.67
CA ALA A 37 12.18 16.08 14.48
C ALA A 37 13.41 15.80 13.62
N THR A 38 14.56 15.51 14.25
CA THR A 38 15.80 15.16 13.55
C THR A 38 15.67 13.80 12.85
N CYS A 39 15.06 12.81 13.51
CA CYS A 39 14.74 11.52 12.89
C CYS A 39 13.86 11.71 11.65
N TYR A 40 12.80 12.51 11.72
CA TYR A 40 11.97 12.80 10.56
C TYR A 40 12.71 13.56 9.45
N ALA A 41 13.59 14.50 9.81
CA ALA A 41 14.41 15.21 8.82
C ALA A 41 15.37 14.26 8.07
N ILE A 42 15.99 13.32 8.78
CA ILE A 42 16.85 12.28 8.18
C ILE A 42 16.02 11.37 7.24
N ILE A 43 14.83 10.94 7.68
CA ILE A 43 13.92 10.13 6.85
C ILE A 43 13.53 10.89 5.58
N ALA A 44 13.13 12.16 5.72
CA ALA A 44 12.75 13.01 4.58
C ALA A 44 13.92 13.20 3.61
N LEU A 45 15.14 13.37 4.12
CA LEU A 45 16.35 13.46 3.30
C LEU A 45 16.61 12.15 2.54
N GLY A 46 16.49 11.01 3.21
CA GLY A 46 16.62 9.70 2.57
C GLY A 46 15.58 9.47 1.46
N LEU A 47 14.32 9.83 1.71
CA LEU A 47 13.25 9.77 0.71
C LEU A 47 13.52 10.71 -0.48
N ASN A 48 14.03 11.93 -0.22
CA ASN A 48 14.40 12.87 -1.28
C ASN A 48 15.55 12.36 -2.15
N ILE A 49 16.51 11.63 -1.57
CA ILE A 49 17.59 10.99 -2.34
C ILE A 49 17.01 9.85 -3.20
N GLN A 50 16.20 8.96 -2.62
CA GLN A 50 15.67 7.79 -3.34
C GLN A 50 14.67 8.16 -4.44
N TRP A 51 13.74 9.07 -4.17
CA TRP A 51 12.63 9.39 -5.08
C TRP A 51 12.80 10.71 -5.82
N GLY A 52 13.50 11.68 -5.24
CA GLY A 52 13.75 12.99 -5.84
C GLY A 52 14.95 12.95 -6.80
N TYR A 53 16.14 12.71 -6.26
CA TYR A 53 17.39 12.80 -7.03
C TYR A 53 17.69 11.56 -7.87
N ALA A 54 17.60 10.36 -7.28
CA ALA A 54 17.89 9.13 -7.99
C ALA A 54 16.75 8.68 -8.92
N GLY A 55 15.54 9.20 -8.71
CA GLY A 55 14.35 8.85 -9.49
C GLY A 55 13.94 7.37 -9.39
N LEU A 56 14.47 6.65 -8.40
CA LEU A 56 14.20 5.22 -8.20
C LEU A 56 12.87 5.09 -7.43
N PHE A 57 11.77 5.17 -8.17
CA PHE A 57 10.45 4.91 -7.63
C PHE A 57 10.34 3.44 -7.21
N ASN A 58 10.35 3.19 -5.91
CA ASN A 58 10.41 1.84 -5.36
C ASN A 58 9.29 1.55 -4.35
N ILE A 59 8.04 1.72 -4.79
CA ILE A 59 6.88 1.22 -4.04
C ILE A 59 6.75 -0.30 -4.22
N GLY A 60 7.31 -0.83 -5.31
CA GLY A 60 7.23 -2.25 -5.67
C GLY A 60 7.96 -3.18 -4.70
N ILE A 61 9.12 -2.82 -4.13
CA ILE A 61 9.89 -3.74 -3.27
C ILE A 61 9.08 -4.17 -2.07
N MET A 62 8.39 -3.26 -1.37
CA MET A 62 7.59 -3.65 -0.20
C MET A 62 6.42 -4.57 -0.59
N GLY A 63 5.81 -4.33 -1.75
CA GLY A 63 4.80 -5.23 -2.32
C GLY A 63 5.38 -6.61 -2.63
N PHE A 64 6.54 -6.68 -3.28
CA PHE A 64 7.21 -7.96 -3.60
C PHE A 64 7.72 -8.68 -2.34
N ILE A 65 8.19 -7.97 -1.33
CA ILE A 65 8.56 -8.54 -0.03
C ILE A 65 7.32 -9.13 0.65
N ALA A 66 6.19 -8.42 0.67
CA ALA A 66 4.95 -8.91 1.26
C ALA A 66 4.44 -10.16 0.53
N VAL A 67 4.45 -10.16 -0.80
CA VAL A 67 4.10 -11.32 -1.63
C VAL A 67 5.04 -12.49 -1.36
N GLY A 68 6.35 -12.25 -1.35
CA GLY A 68 7.35 -13.29 -1.06
C GLY A 68 7.22 -13.86 0.36
N GLY A 69 6.95 -13.02 1.36
CA GLY A 69 6.69 -13.42 2.74
C GLY A 69 5.43 -14.27 2.86
N PHE A 70 4.34 -13.87 2.20
CA PHE A 70 3.12 -14.66 2.15
C PHE A 70 3.33 -16.03 1.50
N PHE A 71 3.98 -16.11 0.34
CA PHE A 71 4.23 -17.41 -0.33
C PHE A 71 5.19 -18.30 0.48
N THR A 72 6.22 -17.71 1.10
CA THR A 72 7.12 -18.45 1.99
C THR A 72 6.35 -19.03 3.17
N MET A 73 5.47 -18.25 3.79
CA MET A 73 4.59 -18.73 4.86
C MET A 73 3.65 -19.82 4.36
N LEU A 74 2.97 -19.61 3.23
CA LEU A 74 2.00 -20.55 2.66
C LEU A 74 2.61 -21.94 2.47
N VAL A 75 3.75 -22.02 1.78
CA VAL A 75 4.44 -23.29 1.46
C VAL A 75 5.14 -23.92 2.67
N SER A 76 5.60 -23.12 3.64
CA SER A 76 6.25 -23.66 4.84
C SER A 76 5.26 -24.17 5.88
N PHE A 77 4.00 -23.70 5.82
CA PHE A 77 2.98 -24.07 6.79
C PHE A 77 2.46 -25.48 6.49
N PRO A 78 2.35 -26.37 7.48
CA PRO A 78 1.83 -27.72 7.24
C PRO A 78 0.41 -27.68 6.67
N ILE A 79 0.06 -28.70 5.88
CA ILE A 79 -1.28 -28.86 5.32
C ILE A 79 -2.31 -28.76 6.46
N ASN A 80 -3.27 -27.84 6.33
CA ASN A 80 -4.29 -27.64 7.35
C ASN A 80 -5.56 -28.43 7.00
N ASP A 81 -5.68 -29.62 7.58
CA ASP A 81 -6.84 -30.50 7.37
C ASP A 81 -8.16 -29.84 7.77
N LYS A 82 -8.16 -28.89 8.73
CA LYS A 82 -9.38 -28.16 9.11
C LYS A 82 -9.87 -27.26 7.99
N PHE A 83 -8.96 -26.70 7.20
CA PHE A 83 -9.33 -25.91 6.03
C PHE A 83 -9.75 -26.84 4.87
N TRP A 84 -8.90 -27.80 4.49
CA TRP A 84 -9.09 -28.61 3.29
C TRP A 84 -10.29 -29.57 3.36
N ASN A 85 -10.69 -30.01 4.55
CA ASN A 85 -11.90 -30.84 4.74
C ASN A 85 -13.17 -30.01 4.99
N SER A 86 -13.09 -28.69 4.99
CA SER A 86 -14.25 -27.81 5.17
C SER A 86 -14.86 -27.37 3.84
N THR A 87 -15.89 -26.53 3.90
CA THR A 87 -16.49 -25.88 2.72
C THR A 87 -15.70 -24.64 2.26
N ALA A 88 -14.74 -24.16 3.05
CA ALA A 88 -13.97 -22.94 2.76
C ALA A 88 -13.13 -23.00 1.45
N PRO A 89 -12.54 -24.14 1.03
CA PRO A 89 -11.84 -24.24 -0.25
C PRO A 89 -12.74 -23.95 -1.45
N GLY A 90 -14.02 -24.36 -1.39
CA GLY A 90 -15.00 -24.06 -2.43
C GLY A 90 -15.31 -22.56 -2.53
N GLY A 91 -15.42 -21.89 -1.37
CA GLY A 91 -15.58 -20.44 -1.29
C GLY A 91 -14.40 -19.68 -1.91
N LEU A 92 -13.17 -20.07 -1.55
CA LEU A 92 -11.96 -19.51 -2.16
C LEU A 92 -11.86 -19.80 -3.66
N GLY A 93 -12.27 -20.99 -4.10
CA GLY A 93 -12.35 -21.35 -5.51
C GLY A 93 -13.28 -20.43 -6.30
N MET A 94 -14.45 -20.08 -5.74
CA MET A 94 -15.36 -19.12 -6.35
C MET A 94 -14.80 -17.70 -6.39
N VAL A 95 -14.11 -17.26 -5.34
CA VAL A 95 -13.39 -15.98 -5.35
C VAL A 95 -12.31 -15.97 -6.45
N GLY A 96 -11.59 -17.08 -6.61
CA GLY A 96 -10.65 -17.27 -7.71
C GLY A 96 -11.31 -17.16 -9.09
N LEU A 97 -12.51 -17.71 -9.26
CA LEU A 97 -13.28 -17.56 -10.49
C LEU A 97 -13.69 -16.10 -10.74
N TYR A 98 -14.19 -15.39 -9.73
CA TYR A 98 -14.51 -13.96 -9.86
C TYR A 98 -13.27 -13.13 -10.24
N LEU A 99 -12.11 -13.46 -9.69
CA LEU A 99 -10.85 -12.83 -10.04
C LEU A 99 -10.48 -13.07 -11.50
N LEU A 100 -10.55 -14.32 -11.96
CA LEU A 100 -10.25 -14.68 -13.37
C LEU A 100 -11.22 -13.99 -14.34
N VAL A 101 -12.52 -13.98 -14.03
CA VAL A 101 -13.53 -13.28 -14.83
C VAL A 101 -13.27 -11.77 -14.83
N GLY A 102 -12.98 -11.17 -13.68
CA GLY A 102 -12.64 -9.75 -13.57
C GLY A 102 -11.41 -9.35 -14.39
N ILE A 103 -10.37 -10.19 -14.38
CA ILE A 103 -9.17 -10.03 -15.21
C ILE A 103 -9.55 -10.11 -16.70
N ALA A 104 -10.32 -11.12 -17.10
CA ALA A 104 -10.75 -11.31 -18.48
C ALA A 104 -11.61 -10.14 -18.98
N LEU A 105 -12.55 -9.63 -18.17
CA LEU A 105 -13.38 -8.48 -18.48
C LEU A 105 -12.56 -7.20 -18.62
N THR A 106 -11.64 -6.95 -17.68
CA THR A 106 -10.76 -5.77 -17.73
C THR A 106 -9.84 -5.82 -18.97
N TRP A 107 -9.29 -7.00 -19.26
CA TRP A 107 -8.47 -7.22 -20.45
C TRP A 107 -9.28 -7.02 -21.74
N GLY A 108 -10.49 -7.56 -21.81
CA GLY A 108 -11.43 -7.36 -22.91
C GLY A 108 -11.78 -5.88 -23.13
N ALA A 109 -12.09 -5.16 -22.04
CA ALA A 109 -12.36 -3.72 -22.06
C ALA A 109 -11.17 -2.90 -22.61
N SER A 110 -9.93 -3.30 -22.26
CA SER A 110 -8.72 -2.65 -22.77
C SER A 110 -8.50 -2.87 -24.28
N ARG A 111 -9.11 -3.92 -24.85
CA ARG A 111 -8.97 -4.34 -26.26
C ARG A 111 -10.11 -3.86 -27.17
N LEU A 112 -11.01 -3.00 -26.69
CA LEU A 112 -12.14 -2.45 -27.46
C LEU A 112 -11.75 -1.51 -28.64
N ASN A 113 -10.47 -1.47 -29.02
CA ASN A 113 -9.94 -0.68 -30.14
C ASN A 113 -10.61 -1.03 -31.46
N ARG A 114 -11.07 -2.28 -31.61
CA ARG A 114 -11.73 -2.76 -32.84
C ARG A 114 -13.13 -2.19 -33.05
N LEU A 115 -13.71 -1.52 -32.05
CA LEU A 115 -15.05 -0.92 -32.09
C LEU A 115 -15.05 0.58 -32.42
N GLY A 116 -13.91 1.17 -32.79
CA GLY A 116 -13.83 2.58 -33.19
C GLY A 116 -13.94 3.59 -32.03
N LEU A 117 -13.85 3.15 -30.78
CA LEU A 117 -13.94 4.02 -29.60
C LEU A 117 -12.73 4.94 -29.46
N SER A 118 -12.96 6.17 -28.97
CA SER A 118 -11.88 7.11 -28.65
C SER A 118 -11.01 6.59 -27.50
N LYS A 119 -9.71 6.89 -27.54
CA LYS A 119 -8.72 6.43 -26.54
C LYS A 119 -9.10 6.82 -25.10
N LYS A 120 -9.71 8.00 -24.91
CA LYS A 120 -10.17 8.49 -23.60
C LYS A 120 -11.34 7.66 -23.06
N LEU A 121 -12.34 7.40 -23.90
CA LEU A 121 -13.52 6.64 -23.51
C LEU A 121 -13.16 5.17 -23.20
N ARG A 122 -12.32 4.55 -24.02
CA ARG A 122 -11.80 3.19 -23.75
C ARG A 122 -11.07 3.11 -22.40
N ASN A 123 -10.19 4.07 -22.12
CA ASN A 123 -9.47 4.11 -20.86
C ASN A 123 -10.43 4.29 -19.69
N ALA A 124 -11.43 5.18 -19.80
CA ALA A 124 -12.47 5.36 -18.79
C ALA A 124 -13.26 4.06 -18.55
N ILE A 125 -13.71 3.39 -19.61
CA ILE A 125 -14.41 2.09 -19.52
C ILE A 125 -13.53 1.04 -18.84
N THR A 126 -12.25 0.95 -19.23
CA THR A 126 -11.32 -0.03 -18.64
C THR A 126 -11.13 0.22 -17.14
N ILE A 127 -10.99 1.48 -16.72
CA ILE A 127 -10.87 1.85 -15.30
C ILE A 127 -12.15 1.51 -14.54
N ILE A 128 -13.31 1.80 -15.10
CA ILE A 128 -14.61 1.48 -14.48
C ILE A 128 -14.79 -0.04 -14.34
N VAL A 129 -14.51 -0.80 -15.40
CA VAL A 129 -14.60 -2.27 -15.38
C VAL A 129 -13.62 -2.86 -14.37
N PHE A 130 -12.40 -2.34 -14.31
CA PHE A 130 -11.41 -2.74 -13.30
C PHE A 130 -11.91 -2.48 -11.89
N ALA A 131 -12.42 -1.27 -11.61
CA ALA A 131 -12.93 -0.90 -10.30
C ALA A 131 -14.12 -1.79 -9.87
N ILE A 132 -15.07 -2.03 -10.77
CA ILE A 132 -16.21 -2.92 -10.52
C ILE A 132 -15.72 -4.35 -10.26
N SER A 133 -14.82 -4.87 -11.10
CA SER A 133 -14.25 -6.22 -10.93
C SER A 133 -13.55 -6.37 -9.57
N TYR A 134 -12.76 -5.36 -9.17
CA TYR A 134 -12.11 -5.31 -7.88
C TYR A 134 -13.11 -5.34 -6.71
N LEU A 135 -14.16 -4.51 -6.78
CA LEU A 135 -15.20 -4.46 -5.74
C LEU A 135 -15.95 -5.79 -5.61
N VAL A 136 -16.28 -6.43 -6.74
CA VAL A 136 -16.93 -7.75 -6.75
C VAL A 136 -16.04 -8.79 -6.08
N VAL A 137 -14.76 -8.87 -6.46
CA VAL A 137 -13.81 -9.81 -5.86
C VAL A 137 -13.66 -9.56 -4.35
N MET A 138 -13.49 -8.30 -3.93
CA MET A 138 -13.35 -7.99 -2.50
C MET A 138 -14.62 -8.26 -1.70
N SER A 139 -15.79 -8.00 -2.26
CA SER A 139 -17.07 -8.31 -1.62
C SER A 139 -17.29 -9.83 -1.44
N ALA A 140 -16.73 -10.64 -2.34
CA ALA A 140 -16.79 -12.10 -2.26
C ALA A 140 -15.69 -12.67 -1.35
N LEU A 141 -14.50 -12.05 -1.33
CA LEU A 141 -13.35 -12.51 -0.55
C LEU A 141 -13.54 -12.27 0.96
N ALA A 142 -14.05 -11.10 1.35
CA ALA A 142 -14.20 -10.72 2.76
C ALA A 142 -14.93 -11.78 3.62
N PRO A 143 -16.14 -12.26 3.25
CA PRO A 143 -16.85 -13.25 4.06
C PRO A 143 -16.14 -14.62 4.10
N VAL A 144 -15.43 -14.97 3.03
CA VAL A 144 -14.67 -16.23 2.96
C VAL A 144 -13.42 -16.16 3.85
N ALA A 145 -12.73 -15.02 3.86
CA ALA A 145 -11.58 -14.79 4.73
C ALA A 145 -12.00 -14.86 6.21
N ASP A 146 -13.09 -14.18 6.60
CA ASP A 146 -13.62 -14.21 7.97
C ASP A 146 -13.98 -15.65 8.41
N GLN A 147 -14.56 -16.44 7.51
CA GLN A 147 -14.88 -17.85 7.77
C GLN A 147 -13.62 -18.69 8.01
N ILE A 148 -12.58 -18.48 7.19
CA ILE A 148 -11.30 -19.21 7.32
C ILE A 148 -10.63 -18.85 8.64
N GLU A 149 -10.52 -17.56 8.96
CA GLU A 149 -9.87 -17.09 10.18
C GLU A 149 -10.57 -17.59 11.44
N SER A 150 -11.91 -17.57 11.45
CA SER A 150 -12.69 -18.05 12.61
C SER A 150 -12.70 -19.57 12.79
N THR A 151 -12.55 -20.34 11.71
CA THR A 151 -12.68 -21.82 11.76
C THR A 151 -11.35 -22.54 11.72
N ALA A 152 -10.52 -22.21 10.73
CA ALA A 152 -9.27 -22.90 10.42
C ALA A 152 -8.03 -22.06 10.78
N GLY A 153 -8.18 -20.75 11.01
CA GLY A 153 -7.12 -19.78 11.25
C GLY A 153 -6.35 -19.42 9.97
N PHE A 154 -5.85 -20.42 9.25
CA PHE A 154 -5.06 -20.24 8.03
C PHE A 154 -5.35 -21.35 7.02
N ILE A 155 -5.13 -21.08 5.74
CA ILE A 155 -5.38 -22.04 4.64
C ILE A 155 -4.43 -23.25 4.76
N GLY A 156 -3.13 -23.00 4.92
CA GLY A 156 -2.08 -24.03 5.04
C GLY A 156 -1.90 -24.93 3.82
N GLY A 157 -0.67 -25.40 3.59
CA GLY A 157 -0.33 -26.30 2.48
C GLY A 157 0.57 -25.68 1.42
#